data_AF-A0A354TP84-F1
#
_entry.id   AF-A0A354TP84-F1
#
_cell.length_a   1.000
_cell.length_b   1.000
_cell.length_c   1.000
_cell.angle_alpha   90.00
_cell.angle_beta   90.00
_cell.angle_gamma   90.00
#
_symmetry.space_group_name_H-M   'P 1'
#
loop_
_entity.id
_entity.type
_entity.pdbx_description
1 polymer ?
#
loop_
_entity_poly.entity_id
_entity_poly.type
_entity_poly.pdbx_seq_one_letter_code
_entity_poly.pdbx_strand_id
1 'polypeptide(L)'
;MEKRIELRSSPSIDEQFKLARVALTHAQKMINGEIRTIRINCGADPITGAGKLSETKLEQYQQACYDMAVQSANIWAARSYLDYAEGSQDDTIGQALALSFVAEKTRDLLAQSFAGGGNLSAGKNSADAILANEELSSYLEFNGGNLHYDLVGRDLSEMSVQRLPSGLSEEKELIANTFKRFADEVVAPLAESIH
;
A
#
# COMPACT_ATOMS: atom_id res chain seq x y z
N MET A 1 -20.93 -29.59 -8.11
CA MET A 1 -19.89 -29.87 -7.10
C MET A 1 -18.57 -29.40 -7.69
N GLU A 2 -18.37 -28.09 -7.70
CA GLU A 2 -17.20 -27.46 -8.29
C GLU A 2 -15.98 -27.74 -7.41
N LYS A 3 -14.90 -28.20 -8.06
CA LYS A 3 -13.60 -28.39 -7.43
C LYS A 3 -13.16 -27.04 -6.85
N ARG A 4 -13.22 -26.91 -5.51
CA ARG A 4 -12.38 -25.96 -4.80
C ARG A 4 -10.95 -26.22 -5.28
N ILE A 5 -10.37 -25.26 -5.98
CA ILE A 5 -8.93 -25.23 -6.20
C ILE A 5 -8.33 -25.35 -4.80
N GLU A 6 -7.62 -26.45 -4.53
CA GLU A 6 -6.80 -26.61 -3.34
C GLU A 6 -5.68 -25.57 -3.42
N LEU A 7 -6.01 -24.34 -3.04
CA LEU A 7 -5.03 -23.38 -2.57
C LEU A 7 -4.27 -24.11 -1.46
N ARG A 8 -2.94 -24.23 -1.59
CA ARG A 8 -2.03 -24.53 -0.47
C ARG A 8 -2.63 -23.86 0.77
N SER A 9 -2.86 -24.63 1.83
CA SER A 9 -3.55 -24.17 3.05
C SER A 9 -3.22 -22.70 3.31
N SER A 10 -4.20 -21.81 3.09
CA SER A 10 -3.96 -20.38 3.13
C SER A 10 -3.25 -20.07 4.45
N PRO A 11 -2.11 -19.36 4.43
CA PRO A 11 -1.40 -19.03 5.66
C PRO A 11 -2.36 -18.36 6.64
N SER A 12 -2.20 -18.65 7.94
CA SER A 12 -3.05 -18.05 8.97
C SER A 12 -3.02 -16.53 8.83
N ILE A 13 -4.10 -15.87 9.26
CA ILE A 13 -4.19 -14.41 9.17
C ILE A 13 -2.99 -13.72 9.85
N ASP A 14 -2.56 -14.23 11.01
CA ASP A 14 -1.37 -13.75 11.72
C ASP A 14 -0.09 -13.88 10.90
N GLU A 15 0.08 -15.00 10.19
CA GLU A 15 1.24 -15.19 9.32
C GLU A 15 1.17 -14.27 8.09
N GLN A 16 -0.02 -14.00 7.57
CA GLN A 16 -0.20 -13.04 6.48
C GLN A 16 0.12 -11.61 6.92
N PHE A 17 -0.29 -11.19 8.12
CA PHE A 17 0.10 -9.89 8.69
C PHE A 17 1.61 -9.79 8.88
N LYS A 18 2.25 -10.86 9.38
CA LYS A 18 3.71 -10.93 9.51
C LYS A 18 4.42 -10.79 8.16
N LEU A 19 3.97 -11.52 7.13
CA LEU A 19 4.52 -11.43 5.78
C LEU A 19 4.30 -10.04 5.17
N ALA A 20 3.13 -9.42 5.38
CA ALA A 20 2.84 -8.05 4.96
C ALA A 20 3.80 -7.03 5.60
N ARG A 21 4.11 -7.17 6.90
CA ARG A 21 5.09 -6.30 7.58
C ARG A 21 6.52 -6.48 7.05
N VAL A 22 6.89 -7.72 6.73
CA VAL A 22 8.18 -8.00 6.09
C VAL A 22 8.23 -7.37 4.69
N ALA A 23 7.19 -7.52 3.88
CA ALA A 23 7.07 -6.89 2.57
C ALA A 23 7.23 -5.36 2.65
N LEU A 24 6.49 -4.69 3.55
CA LEU A 24 6.61 -3.24 3.79
C LEU A 24 8.01 -2.83 4.26
N THR A 25 8.69 -3.68 5.03
CA THR A 25 10.06 -3.42 5.48
C THR A 25 11.04 -3.44 4.31
N HIS A 26 10.91 -4.41 3.40
CA HIS A 26 11.74 -4.47 2.20
C HIS A 26 11.40 -3.33 1.23
N ALA A 27 10.12 -3.03 1.01
CA ALA A 27 9.69 -1.90 0.19
C ALA A 27 10.26 -0.56 0.70
N GLN A 28 10.21 -0.33 2.01
CA GLN A 28 10.82 0.86 2.60
C GLN A 28 12.33 0.91 2.40
N LYS A 29 13.04 -0.23 2.51
CA LYS A 29 14.48 -0.31 2.25
C LYS A 29 14.81 0.01 0.79
N MET A 30 13.98 -0.44 -0.16
CA MET A 30 14.13 -0.09 -1.58
C MET A 30 14.08 1.43 -1.77
N ILE A 31 12.99 2.06 -1.31
CA ILE A 31 12.79 3.51 -1.42
C ILE A 31 13.93 4.29 -0.75
N ASN A 32 14.33 3.88 0.47
CA ASN A 32 15.43 4.53 1.19
C ASN A 32 16.77 4.41 0.44
N GLY A 33 17.01 3.28 -0.22
CA GLY A 33 18.17 3.07 -1.08
C GLY A 33 18.21 4.05 -2.25
N GLU A 34 17.08 4.25 -2.92
CA GLU A 34 16.99 5.18 -4.04
C GLU A 34 17.11 6.64 -3.60
N ILE A 35 16.42 7.03 -2.53
CA ILE A 35 16.55 8.37 -1.93
C ILE A 35 18.00 8.66 -1.55
N ARG A 36 18.69 7.71 -0.92
CA ARG A 36 20.10 7.86 -0.57
C ARG A 36 20.97 8.06 -1.81
N THR A 37 20.70 7.32 -2.88
CA THR A 37 21.46 7.42 -4.14
C THR A 37 21.26 8.79 -4.79
N ILE A 38 20.01 9.28 -4.87
CA ILE A 38 19.71 10.63 -5.38
C ILE A 38 20.45 11.69 -4.55
N ARG A 39 20.40 11.59 -3.21
CA ARG A 39 21.08 12.54 -2.31
C ARG A 39 22.59 12.58 -2.56
N ILE A 40 23.24 11.41 -2.68
CA ILE A 40 24.68 11.32 -2.95
C ILE A 40 25.00 11.94 -4.31
N ASN A 41 24.23 11.62 -5.36
CA ASN A 41 24.44 12.18 -6.69
C ASN A 41 24.26 13.71 -6.70
N CYS A 42 23.38 14.24 -5.86
CA CYS A 42 23.14 15.66 -5.67
C CYS A 42 24.14 16.37 -4.74
N GLY A 43 25.13 15.66 -4.18
CA GLY A 43 26.24 16.24 -3.41
C GLY A 43 26.22 15.98 -1.91
N ALA A 44 25.34 15.11 -1.40
CA ALA A 44 25.43 14.66 -0.01
C ALA A 44 26.64 13.75 0.20
N ASP A 45 27.24 13.84 1.39
CA ASP A 45 28.29 12.93 1.83
C ASP A 45 27.75 11.49 1.92
N PRO A 46 28.44 10.49 1.35
CA PRO A 46 27.93 9.12 1.27
C PRO A 46 27.88 8.41 2.63
N ILE A 47 28.62 8.86 3.64
CA ILE A 47 28.72 8.19 4.95
C ILE A 47 27.72 8.81 5.93
N THR A 48 27.75 10.14 6.05
CA THR A 48 26.97 10.92 7.00
C THR A 48 25.63 11.39 6.44
N GLY A 49 25.48 11.44 5.11
CA GLY A 49 24.34 12.04 4.43
C GLY A 49 24.28 13.57 4.54
N ALA A 50 25.25 14.21 5.19
CA ALA A 50 25.28 15.65 5.37
C ALA A 50 25.75 16.37 4.10
N GLY A 51 25.41 17.65 3.96
CA GLY A 51 25.86 18.48 2.84
C GLY A 51 24.72 19.26 2.19
N LYS A 52 25.08 20.35 1.52
CA LYS A 52 24.12 21.13 0.72
C LYS A 52 23.94 20.45 -0.64
N LEU A 53 22.71 20.14 -0.99
CA LEU A 53 22.37 19.57 -2.28
C LEU A 53 22.45 20.64 -3.38
N SER A 54 22.91 20.24 -4.57
CA SER A 54 22.91 21.08 -5.77
C SER A 54 21.51 21.15 -6.38
N GLU A 55 20.96 22.37 -6.48
CA GLU A 55 19.65 22.63 -7.09
C GLU A 55 19.59 22.15 -8.54
N THR A 56 20.59 22.47 -9.36
CA THR A 56 20.68 22.02 -10.76
C THR A 56 20.71 20.50 -10.90
N LYS A 57 21.38 19.79 -9.97
CA LYS A 57 21.39 18.32 -9.99
C LYS A 57 20.04 17.77 -9.53
N LEU A 58 19.41 18.37 -8.52
CA LEU A 58 18.08 17.97 -8.07
C LEU A 58 17.04 18.11 -9.18
N GLU A 59 17.10 19.17 -9.98
CA GLU A 59 16.24 19.34 -11.16
C GLU A 59 16.38 18.19 -12.16
N GLN A 60 17.59 17.67 -12.38
CA GLN A 60 17.82 16.50 -13.24
C GLN A 60 17.18 15.22 -12.68
N TYR A 61 16.98 15.14 -11.37
CA TYR A 61 16.30 14.04 -10.68
C TYR A 61 14.84 14.33 -10.34
N GLN A 62 14.23 15.42 -10.86
CA GLN A 62 12.89 15.85 -10.45
C GLN A 62 11.83 14.74 -10.59
N GLN A 63 11.81 14.03 -11.72
CA GLN A 63 10.88 12.92 -11.91
C GLN A 63 11.10 11.80 -10.89
N ALA A 64 12.37 11.41 -10.66
CA ALA A 64 12.71 10.39 -9.68
C ALA A 64 12.32 10.82 -8.26
N CYS A 65 12.49 12.10 -7.91
CA CYS A 65 12.04 12.65 -6.62
C CYS A 65 10.51 12.57 -6.49
N TYR A 66 9.77 12.91 -7.54
CA TYR A 66 8.31 12.82 -7.54
C TYR A 66 7.85 11.37 -7.39
N ASP A 67 8.43 10.46 -8.18
CA ASP A 67 8.12 9.03 -8.11
C ASP A 67 8.39 8.48 -6.70
N MET A 68 9.53 8.83 -6.10
CA MET A 68 9.86 8.42 -4.72
C MET A 68 8.92 9.02 -3.68
N ALA A 69 8.43 10.24 -3.88
CA ALA A 69 7.43 10.83 -2.99
C ALA A 69 6.11 10.06 -3.04
N VAL A 70 5.64 9.74 -4.25
CA VAL A 70 4.41 8.93 -4.45
C VAL A 70 4.58 7.54 -3.85
N GLN A 71 5.70 6.86 -4.11
CA GLN A 71 5.94 5.52 -3.56
C GLN A 71 6.08 5.55 -2.03
N SER A 72 6.71 6.57 -1.47
CA SER A 72 6.79 6.75 -0.02
C SER A 72 5.39 6.93 0.59
N ALA A 73 4.53 7.71 -0.05
CA ALA A 73 3.16 7.91 0.39
C ALA A 73 2.35 6.60 0.32
N ASN A 74 2.49 5.82 -0.75
CA ASN A 74 1.82 4.52 -0.91
C ASN A 74 2.25 3.52 0.17
N ILE A 75 3.57 3.38 0.43
CA ILE A 75 4.07 2.47 1.47
C ILE A 75 3.64 2.93 2.86
N TRP A 76 3.59 4.24 3.11
CA TRP A 76 3.10 4.78 4.37
C TRP A 76 1.61 4.51 4.56
N ALA A 77 0.78 4.78 3.54
CA ALA A 77 -0.65 4.48 3.56
C ALA A 77 -0.90 2.98 3.78
N ALA A 78 -0.15 2.12 3.10
CA ALA A 78 -0.28 0.67 3.25
C ALA A 78 0.08 0.19 4.66
N ARG A 79 1.10 0.80 5.28
CA ARG A 79 1.45 0.52 6.67
C ARG A 79 0.36 0.98 7.64
N SER A 80 -0.15 2.20 7.49
CA SER A 80 -1.23 2.72 8.34
C SER A 80 -2.50 1.88 8.22
N TYR A 81 -2.83 1.42 7.01
CA TYR A 81 -3.99 0.56 6.82
C TYR A 81 -3.79 -0.83 7.45
N LEU A 82 -2.60 -1.42 7.31
CA LEU A 82 -2.25 -2.69 7.95
C LEU A 82 -2.32 -2.59 9.48
N ASP A 83 -1.78 -1.51 10.06
CA ASP A 83 -1.82 -1.24 11.51
C ASP A 83 -3.27 -1.14 12.02
N TYR A 84 -4.13 -0.46 11.26
CA TYR A 84 -5.55 -0.36 11.58
C TYR A 84 -6.28 -1.72 11.53
N ALA A 85 -6.03 -2.48 10.47
CA ALA A 85 -6.72 -3.74 10.23
C ALA A 85 -6.29 -4.84 11.23
N GLU A 86 -5.02 -4.88 11.61
CA GLU A 86 -4.51 -5.82 12.62
C GLU A 86 -5.16 -5.59 14.00
N GLY A 87 -5.51 -4.34 14.33
CA GLY A 87 -6.22 -3.99 15.56
C GLY A 87 -7.72 -4.30 15.54
N SER A 88 -8.30 -4.66 14.40
CA SER A 88 -9.74 -4.79 14.19
C SER A 88 -10.11 -6.25 13.90
N GLN A 89 -10.15 -7.09 14.95
CA GLN A 89 -10.32 -8.55 14.81
C GLN A 89 -11.64 -8.97 14.14
N ASP A 90 -12.70 -8.18 14.31
CA ASP A 90 -14.02 -8.48 13.74
C ASP A 90 -14.19 -8.00 12.29
N ASP A 91 -13.24 -7.21 11.75
CA ASP A 91 -13.30 -6.64 10.41
C ASP A 91 -12.51 -7.47 9.39
N THR A 92 -13.01 -8.68 9.10
CA THR A 92 -12.35 -9.64 8.20
C THR A 92 -12.16 -9.09 6.77
N ILE A 93 -13.11 -8.29 6.28
CA ILE A 93 -13.02 -7.62 4.97
C ILE A 93 -11.94 -6.54 5.00
N GLY A 94 -11.90 -5.69 6.03
CA GLY A 94 -10.86 -4.69 6.19
C GLY A 94 -9.47 -5.29 6.27
N GLN A 95 -9.32 -6.45 6.94
CA GLN A 95 -8.08 -7.23 6.97
C GLN A 95 -7.68 -7.73 5.58
N ALA A 96 -8.59 -8.35 4.84
CA ALA A 96 -8.31 -8.84 3.49
C ALA A 96 -7.91 -7.72 2.53
N LEU A 97 -8.62 -6.58 2.59
CA LEU A 97 -8.31 -5.39 1.79
C LEU A 97 -6.95 -4.77 2.17
N ALA A 98 -6.62 -4.71 3.47
CA ALA A 98 -5.31 -4.21 3.91
C ALA A 98 -4.17 -5.10 3.41
N LEU A 99 -4.32 -6.43 3.49
CA LEU A 99 -3.33 -7.38 2.97
C LEU A 99 -3.18 -7.28 1.46
N SER A 100 -4.31 -7.12 0.73
CA SER A 100 -4.30 -6.89 -0.72
C SER A 100 -3.58 -5.59 -1.08
N PHE A 101 -3.87 -4.52 -0.36
CA PHE A 101 -3.28 -3.21 -0.60
C PHE A 101 -1.76 -3.21 -0.36
N VAL A 102 -1.28 -3.88 0.69
CA VAL A 102 0.17 -4.07 0.91
C VAL A 102 0.80 -4.88 -0.23
N ALA A 103 0.15 -5.95 -0.68
CA ALA A 103 0.65 -6.78 -1.77
C ALA A 103 0.74 -5.99 -3.09
N GLU A 104 -0.31 -5.24 -3.42
CA GLU A 104 -0.37 -4.37 -4.60
C GLU A 104 0.76 -3.32 -4.57
N LYS A 105 0.90 -2.55 -3.49
CA LYS A 105 1.92 -1.49 -3.41
C LYS A 105 3.34 -2.01 -3.39
N THR A 106 3.56 -3.20 -2.83
CA THR A 106 4.87 -3.86 -2.92
C THR A 106 5.16 -4.30 -4.35
N ARG A 107 4.17 -4.85 -5.07
CA ARG A 107 4.32 -5.28 -6.47
C ARG A 107 4.51 -4.11 -7.43
N ASP A 108 3.81 -3.00 -7.24
CA ASP A 108 4.00 -1.77 -8.01
C ASP A 108 5.46 -1.29 -7.92
N LEU A 109 6.01 -1.28 -6.70
CA LEU A 109 7.39 -0.89 -6.46
C LEU A 109 8.40 -1.86 -7.09
N LEU A 110 8.15 -3.17 -7.01
CA LEU A 110 8.97 -4.18 -7.69
C LEU A 110 8.93 -3.99 -9.22
N ALA A 111 7.74 -3.80 -9.79
CA ALA A 111 7.57 -3.60 -11.23
C ALA A 111 8.32 -2.35 -11.72
N GLN A 112 8.25 -1.25 -10.98
CA GLN A 112 9.01 -0.04 -11.28
C GLN A 112 10.52 -0.27 -11.21
N SER A 113 11.00 -1.00 -10.18
CA SER A 113 12.40 -1.38 -10.06
C SER A 113 12.88 -2.24 -11.23
N PHE A 114 12.03 -3.12 -11.76
CA PHE A 114 12.34 -3.98 -12.91
C PHE A 114 12.32 -3.23 -14.25
N ALA A 115 11.40 -2.28 -14.41
CA ALA A 115 11.25 -1.50 -15.63
C ALA A 115 12.45 -0.56 -15.90
N GLY A 116 13.43 -0.49 -14.99
CA GLY A 116 14.65 0.30 -15.19
C GLY A 116 14.39 1.81 -15.26
N GLY A 117 13.25 2.27 -14.75
CA GLY A 117 12.80 3.67 -14.87
C GLY A 117 13.66 4.70 -14.13
N GLY A 118 14.68 4.26 -13.38
CA GLY A 118 15.66 5.15 -12.77
C GLY A 118 17.08 4.64 -13.01
N ASN A 119 18.03 5.56 -13.18
CA ASN A 119 19.48 5.31 -13.13
C ASN A 119 19.96 4.85 -11.73
N LEU A 120 19.08 4.23 -10.94
CA LEU A 120 19.26 3.96 -9.53
C LEU A 120 18.99 2.46 -9.32
N SER A 121 19.98 1.75 -8.79
CA SER A 121 19.97 0.30 -8.59
C SER A 121 20.10 -0.07 -7.11
N ALA A 122 20.03 0.91 -6.22
CA ALA A 122 20.29 0.71 -4.79
C ALA A 122 19.17 -0.09 -4.12
N GLY A 123 17.96 -0.07 -4.67
CA GLY A 123 16.83 -0.89 -4.23
C GLY A 123 16.92 -2.36 -4.66
N LYS A 124 17.81 -2.72 -5.61
CA LYS A 124 17.83 -4.05 -6.23
C LYS A 124 18.03 -5.19 -5.22
N ASN A 125 18.95 -5.04 -4.27
CA ASN A 125 19.17 -6.08 -3.26
C ASN A 125 17.93 -6.35 -2.39
N SER A 126 17.11 -5.33 -2.14
CA SER A 126 15.87 -5.49 -1.38
C SER A 126 14.74 -6.09 -2.24
N ALA A 127 14.72 -5.78 -3.54
CA ALA A 127 13.83 -6.45 -4.49
C ALA A 127 14.17 -7.95 -4.61
N ASP A 128 15.46 -8.27 -4.79
CA ASP A 128 15.96 -9.64 -4.87
C ASP A 128 15.63 -10.43 -3.60
N ALA A 129 15.72 -9.80 -2.43
CA ALA A 129 15.34 -10.43 -1.15
C ALA A 129 13.84 -10.77 -1.06
N ILE A 130 12.96 -9.97 -1.65
CA ILE A 130 11.53 -10.27 -1.71
C ILE A 130 11.30 -11.48 -2.64
N LEU A 131 11.90 -11.46 -3.82
CA LEU A 131 11.69 -12.48 -4.85
C LEU A 131 12.35 -13.82 -4.53
N ALA A 132 13.45 -13.81 -3.77
CA ALA A 132 14.13 -15.03 -3.31
C ALA A 132 13.40 -15.71 -2.15
N ASN A 133 12.43 -15.05 -1.52
CA ASN A 133 11.65 -15.60 -0.42
C ASN A 133 10.32 -16.17 -0.95
N GLU A 134 10.17 -17.51 -0.91
CA GLU A 134 8.98 -18.21 -1.41
C GLU A 134 7.71 -17.83 -0.65
N GLU A 135 7.79 -17.62 0.67
CA GLU A 135 6.63 -17.26 1.49
C GLU A 135 6.15 -15.85 1.16
N LEU A 136 7.06 -14.89 1.02
CA LEU A 136 6.73 -13.53 0.58
C LEU A 136 6.18 -13.51 -0.84
N SER A 137 6.80 -14.25 -1.76
CA SER A 137 6.33 -14.34 -3.14
C SER A 137 4.91 -14.93 -3.19
N SER A 138 4.66 -16.01 -2.45
CA SER A 138 3.33 -16.63 -2.34
C SER A 138 2.30 -15.66 -1.73
N TYR A 139 2.69 -14.88 -0.70
CA TYR A 139 1.84 -13.85 -0.11
C TYR A 139 1.46 -12.76 -1.14
N LEU A 140 2.42 -12.26 -1.92
CA LEU A 140 2.21 -11.22 -2.93
C LEU A 140 1.36 -11.72 -4.11
N GLU A 141 1.54 -12.97 -4.51
CA GLU A 141 0.75 -13.61 -5.56
C GLU A 141 -0.68 -13.86 -5.11
N PHE A 142 -0.86 -14.36 -3.89
CA PHE A 142 -2.19 -14.63 -3.35
C PHE A 142 -2.97 -13.34 -3.10
N ASN A 143 -2.46 -12.45 -2.25
CA ASN A 143 -3.19 -11.24 -1.83
C ASN A 143 -3.24 -10.16 -2.91
N GLY A 144 -2.28 -10.14 -3.85
CA GLY A 144 -2.34 -9.24 -5.02
C GLY A 144 -2.94 -9.91 -6.27
N GLY A 145 -3.50 -11.12 -6.14
CA GLY A 145 -3.97 -11.92 -7.25
C GLY A 145 -5.42 -11.64 -7.61
N ASN A 146 -5.78 -11.80 -8.90
CA ASN A 146 -7.15 -11.62 -9.38
C ASN A 146 -8.17 -12.49 -8.61
N LEU A 147 -7.78 -13.69 -8.19
CA LEU A 147 -8.64 -14.58 -7.43
C LEU A 147 -9.01 -13.99 -6.06
N HIS A 148 -8.07 -13.34 -5.38
CA HIS A 148 -8.34 -12.74 -4.08
C HIS A 148 -9.26 -11.51 -4.22
N TYR A 149 -9.04 -10.66 -5.22
CA TYR A 149 -9.94 -9.56 -5.52
C TYR A 149 -11.36 -10.00 -5.89
N ASP A 150 -11.51 -11.13 -6.62
CA ASP A 150 -12.82 -11.72 -6.91
C ASP A 150 -13.52 -12.18 -5.62
N LEU A 151 -12.80 -12.86 -4.71
CA LEU A 151 -13.34 -13.28 -3.41
C LEU A 151 -13.78 -12.07 -2.57
N VAL A 152 -12.90 -11.09 -2.38
CA VAL A 152 -13.21 -9.88 -1.60
C VAL A 152 -14.36 -9.08 -2.24
N GLY A 153 -14.39 -8.99 -3.57
CA GLY A 153 -15.47 -8.31 -4.29
C GLY A 153 -16.84 -8.99 -4.12
N ARG A 154 -16.87 -10.33 -4.08
CA ARG A 154 -18.09 -11.09 -3.78
C ARG A 154 -18.54 -10.84 -2.34
N ASP A 155 -17.63 -10.93 -1.37
CA ASP A 155 -17.95 -10.71 0.04
C ASP A 155 -18.50 -9.29 0.27
N LEU A 156 -17.86 -8.27 -0.31
CA LEU A 156 -18.34 -6.88 -0.26
C LEU A 156 -19.77 -6.74 -0.81
N SER A 157 -20.07 -7.42 -1.91
CA SER A 157 -21.37 -7.38 -2.58
C SER A 157 -22.45 -8.11 -1.79
N GLU A 158 -22.15 -9.33 -1.32
CA GLU A 158 -23.08 -10.18 -0.56
C GLU A 158 -23.42 -9.56 0.80
N MET A 159 -22.44 -8.95 1.46
CA MET A 159 -22.62 -8.27 2.74
C MET A 159 -23.20 -6.85 2.59
N SER A 160 -23.41 -6.36 1.37
CA SER A 160 -23.89 -5.00 1.08
C SER A 160 -23.09 -3.92 1.83
N VAL A 161 -21.75 -4.09 1.89
CA VAL A 161 -20.87 -3.19 2.63
C VAL A 161 -20.82 -1.84 1.94
N GLN A 162 -21.44 -0.84 2.54
CA GLN A 162 -21.40 0.54 2.02
C GLN A 162 -20.16 1.32 2.50
N ARG A 163 -19.60 0.93 3.64
CA ARG A 163 -18.44 1.58 4.27
C ARG A 163 -17.77 0.59 5.20
N LEU A 164 -16.44 0.52 5.15
CA LEU A 164 -15.67 -0.20 6.17
C LEU A 164 -15.77 0.53 7.52
N PRO A 165 -15.57 -0.16 8.65
CA PRO A 165 -15.39 0.47 9.95
C PRO A 165 -14.32 1.57 9.86
N SER A 166 -14.55 2.72 10.51
CA SER A 166 -13.71 3.91 10.32
C SER A 166 -12.57 4.07 11.32
N GLY A 167 -12.58 3.31 12.41
CA GLY A 167 -11.67 3.49 13.54
C GLY A 167 -11.90 4.77 14.35
N LEU A 168 -12.93 5.55 14.05
CA LEU A 168 -13.26 6.77 14.79
C LEU A 168 -13.92 6.45 16.13
N SER A 169 -13.78 7.37 17.09
CA SER A 169 -14.56 7.31 18.33
C SER A 169 -16.04 7.48 18.05
N GLU A 170 -16.90 6.98 18.95
CA GLU A 170 -18.36 7.08 18.82
C GLU A 170 -18.83 8.53 18.59
N GLU A 171 -18.26 9.49 19.32
CA GLU A 171 -18.54 10.92 19.13
C GLU A 171 -18.24 11.38 17.68
N LYS A 172 -17.09 10.96 17.12
CA LYS A 172 -16.69 11.33 15.77
C LYS A 172 -17.54 10.62 14.71
N GLU A 173 -17.96 9.39 14.96
CA GLU A 173 -18.92 8.70 14.09
C GLU A 173 -20.29 9.39 14.08
N LEU A 174 -20.78 9.84 15.25
CA LEU A 174 -22.03 10.59 15.34
C LEU A 174 -21.97 11.88 14.51
N ILE A 175 -20.85 12.60 14.61
CA ILE A 175 -20.62 13.82 13.82
C ILE A 175 -20.59 13.48 12.32
N ALA A 176 -19.81 12.46 11.92
CA ALA A 176 -19.71 12.05 10.51
C ALA A 176 -21.07 11.65 9.92
N ASN A 177 -21.87 10.87 10.67
CA ASN A 177 -23.21 10.44 10.26
C ASN A 177 -24.18 11.63 10.14
N THR A 178 -24.05 12.63 11.01
CA THR A 178 -24.88 13.84 10.95
C THR A 178 -24.63 14.62 9.66
N PHE A 179 -23.35 14.82 9.31
CA PHE A 179 -23.00 15.52 8.07
C PHE A 179 -23.34 14.69 6.82
N LYS A 180 -23.15 13.37 6.87
CA LYS A 180 -23.54 12.47 5.78
C LYS A 180 -25.04 12.60 5.48
N ARG A 181 -25.90 12.53 6.50
CA ARG A 181 -27.34 12.66 6.32
C ARG A 181 -27.72 14.01 5.69
N PHE A 182 -27.11 15.11 6.14
CA PHE A 182 -27.34 16.42 5.52
C PHE A 182 -26.90 16.45 4.05
N ALA A 183 -25.75 15.85 3.74
CA ALA A 183 -25.28 15.74 2.37
C ALA A 183 -26.26 14.92 1.50
N ASP A 184 -26.75 13.80 1.99
CA ASP A 184 -27.64 12.90 1.25
C ASP A 184 -29.05 13.48 1.08
N GLU A 185 -29.60 14.15 2.10
CA GLU A 185 -30.99 14.64 2.10
C GLU A 185 -31.14 16.04 1.52
N VAL A 186 -30.11 16.90 1.62
CA VAL A 186 -30.21 18.31 1.22
C VAL A 186 -29.29 18.63 0.06
N VAL A 187 -28.02 18.23 0.13
CA VAL A 187 -27.02 18.66 -0.86
C VAL A 187 -27.17 17.88 -2.17
N ALA A 188 -27.15 16.54 -2.10
CA ALA A 188 -27.19 15.68 -3.29
C ALA A 188 -28.43 15.90 -4.17
N PRO A 189 -29.66 16.06 -3.63
CA PRO A 189 -30.85 16.31 -4.46
C PRO A 189 -30.84 17.67 -5.17
N LEU A 190 -30.15 18.67 -4.61
CA LEU A 190 -30.09 20.02 -5.17
C LEU A 190 -28.93 20.21 -6.14
N ALA A 191 -27.88 19.38 -6.05
CA ALA A 191 -26.63 19.55 -6.78
C ALA A 191 -26.83 19.64 -8.30
N GLU A 192 -27.64 18.75 -8.89
CA GLU A 192 -27.91 18.76 -10.33
C GLU A 192 -28.67 20.03 -10.76
N SER A 193 -29.64 20.48 -9.96
CA SER A 193 -30.45 21.65 -10.31
C SER A 193 -29.72 22.99 -10.21
N ILE A 194 -28.65 23.03 -9.42
CA ILE A 194 -27.81 24.23 -9.21
C ILE A 194 -26.73 24.36 -10.28
N HIS A 195 -26.24 23.22 -10.81
CA HIS A 195 -25.19 23.19 -11.84
C HIS A 195 -25.73 23.65 -13.20
#